data_AF-A0A0T7BNL4-F1
#
_entry.id   AF-A0A0T7BNL4-F1
#
_cell.length_a   1.000
_cell.length_b   1.000
_cell.length_c   1.000
_cell.angle_alpha   90.00
_cell.angle_beta   90.00
_cell.angle_gamma   90.00
#
_symmetry.space_group_name_H-M   'P 1'
#
loop_
_entity.id
_entity.type
_entity.pdbx_description
1 polymer ?
#
loop_
_entity_poly.entity_id
_entity_poly.type
_entity_poly.pdbx_seq_one_letter_code
_entity_poly.pdbx_strand_id
1 'polypeptide(L)'
;MKFTPIPNSDCNFQGRDLKPQLVNVKIQLNSLYCGINLNKIALPRECFCIGLIRQGTIISARDNPRIYCGDNILVLAMVNNSIPALKILLHQNHPITWSEFQCPL
;
A
#
# COMPACT_ATOMS: atom_id res chain seq x y z
N MET A 1 -26.22 -32.03 6.59
CA MET A 1 -25.23 -31.82 5.51
C MET A 1 -23.87 -32.16 6.07
N LYS A 2 -23.20 -33.20 5.54
CA LYS A 2 -21.86 -33.62 5.97
C LYS A 2 -20.84 -32.86 5.13
N PHE A 3 -20.00 -32.04 5.75
CA PHE A 3 -18.84 -31.45 5.10
C PHE A 3 -17.77 -32.53 4.96
N THR A 4 -17.53 -32.99 3.73
CA THR A 4 -16.36 -33.81 3.41
C THR A 4 -15.16 -32.87 3.24
N PRO A 5 -14.06 -33.05 4.01
CA PRO A 5 -12.83 -32.31 3.79
C PRO A 5 -12.28 -32.63 2.40
N ILE A 6 -11.87 -31.59 1.68
CA ILE A 6 -11.13 -31.73 0.42
C ILE A 6 -9.75 -32.31 0.78
N PRO A 7 -9.27 -33.39 0.12
CA PRO A 7 -7.98 -33.96 0.43
C PRO A 7 -6.88 -32.92 0.22
N ASN A 8 -6.03 -32.79 1.23
CA ASN A 8 -4.90 -31.88 1.27
C ASN A 8 -3.93 -32.27 0.15
N SER A 9 -4.08 -31.69 -1.03
CA SER A 9 -3.03 -31.74 -2.05
C SER A 9 -1.84 -30.97 -1.50
N ASP A 10 -0.73 -31.67 -1.33
CA ASP A 10 0.54 -31.17 -0.81
C ASP A 10 0.92 -29.84 -1.47
N CYS A 11 0.67 -28.73 -0.75
CA CYS A 11 1.23 -27.42 -1.08
C CYS A 11 2.72 -27.46 -0.78
N ASN A 12 3.49 -28.11 -1.65
CA ASN A 12 4.95 -28.08 -1.67
C ASN A 12 5.41 -26.68 -2.11
N PHE A 13 5.20 -25.68 -1.25
CA PHE A 13 5.94 -24.44 -1.32
C PHE A 13 7.36 -24.72 -0.83
N GLN A 14 8.24 -25.14 -1.75
CA GLN A 14 9.67 -24.84 -1.64
C GLN A 14 9.84 -23.32 -1.82
N GLY A 15 9.35 -22.57 -0.83
CA GLY A 15 9.24 -21.13 -0.87
C GLY A 15 9.98 -20.53 0.30
N ARG A 16 10.70 -19.44 0.07
CA ARG A 16 11.16 -18.55 1.14
C ARG A 16 10.02 -18.35 2.14
N ASP A 17 10.28 -18.29 3.44
CA ASP A 17 9.26 -17.99 4.45
C ASP A 17 8.58 -16.66 4.11
N LEU A 18 7.44 -16.74 3.42
CA LEU A 18 6.60 -15.60 3.10
C LEU A 18 5.80 -15.31 4.36
N LYS A 19 6.18 -14.25 5.06
CA LYS A 19 5.42 -13.73 6.20
C LYS A 19 4.75 -12.44 5.75
N PRO A 20 3.63 -12.52 5.01
CA PRO A 20 2.97 -11.32 4.52
C PRO A 20 2.46 -10.48 5.68
N GLN A 21 2.82 -9.20 5.66
CA GLN A 21 2.39 -8.23 6.65
C GLN A 21 1.62 -7.10 5.97
N LEU A 22 0.43 -6.83 6.47
CA LEU A 22 -0.32 -5.64 6.06
C LEU A 22 0.31 -4.42 6.71
N VAL A 23 0.77 -3.49 5.88
CA VAL A 23 1.33 -2.21 6.27
C VAL A 23 0.32 -1.13 5.94
N ASN A 24 0.04 -0.30 6.94
CA ASN A 24 -0.82 0.86 6.81
C ASN A 24 0.02 2.13 6.96
N VAL A 25 0.00 3.02 5.96
CA VAL A 25 0.78 4.27 5.97
C VAL A 25 -0.12 5.46 5.70
N LYS A 26 -0.18 6.39 6.64
CA LYS A 26 -0.92 7.65 6.49
C LYS A 26 -0.14 8.63 5.61
N ILE A 27 -0.77 9.11 4.55
CA ILE A 27 -0.24 10.17 3.70
C ILE A 27 -0.27 11.50 4.44
N GLN A 28 0.91 12.08 4.61
CA GLN A 28 1.09 13.35 5.30
C GLN A 28 0.74 14.52 4.38
N LEU A 29 0.47 15.66 5.01
CA LEU A 29 0.42 16.93 4.31
C LEU A 29 1.78 17.16 3.62
N ASN A 30 1.76 17.66 2.38
CA ASN A 30 2.96 17.87 1.56
C ASN A 30 3.68 16.59 1.08
N SER A 31 3.01 15.43 1.11
CA SER A 31 3.53 14.22 0.49
C SER A 31 3.67 14.36 -1.02
N LEU A 32 4.76 13.80 -1.59
CA LEU A 32 4.99 13.74 -3.04
C LEU A 32 3.88 13.00 -3.80
N TYR A 33 3.08 12.18 -3.11
CA TYR A 33 2.04 11.36 -3.71
C TYR A 33 0.65 12.01 -3.68
N CYS A 34 0.51 13.20 -3.11
CA CYS A 34 -0.75 13.93 -3.17
C CYS A 34 -1.09 14.28 -4.63
N GLY A 35 -2.32 14.00 -5.04
CA GLY A 35 -2.81 14.35 -6.37
C GLY A 35 -2.38 13.42 -7.51
N ILE A 36 -1.66 12.32 -7.24
CA ILE A 36 -1.40 11.26 -8.24
C ILE A 36 -2.34 10.07 -8.05
N ASN A 37 -2.48 9.25 -9.08
CA ASN A 37 -3.24 8.00 -9.00
C ASN A 37 -2.42 6.91 -8.30
N LEU A 38 -3.09 6.05 -7.55
CA LEU A 38 -2.45 5.02 -6.73
C LEU A 38 -1.55 4.06 -7.53
N ASN A 39 -1.92 3.73 -8.77
CA ASN A 39 -1.11 2.87 -9.64
C ASN A 39 0.21 3.50 -10.12
N LYS A 40 0.39 4.82 -9.97
CA LYS A 40 1.62 5.51 -10.33
C LYS A 40 2.71 5.39 -9.25
N ILE A 41 2.36 4.90 -8.06
CA ILE A 41 3.37 4.64 -7.02
C ILE A 41 4.17 3.40 -7.41
N ALA A 42 5.48 3.61 -7.62
CA ALA A 42 6.42 2.52 -7.76
C ALA A 42 6.72 1.94 -6.37
N LEU A 43 6.13 0.78 -6.05
CA LEU A 43 6.40 0.08 -4.80
C LEU A 43 7.70 -0.75 -4.89
N PRO A 44 8.37 -1.00 -3.76
CA PRO A 44 9.48 -1.94 -3.70
C PRO A 44 9.07 -3.34 -4.19
N ARG A 45 10.07 -4.14 -4.61
CA ARG A 45 9.84 -5.55 -4.94
C ARG A 45 9.20 -6.26 -3.74
N GLU A 46 8.29 -7.19 -4.03
CA GLU A 46 7.59 -7.99 -3.01
C GLU A 46 6.59 -7.20 -2.15
N CYS A 47 6.23 -5.97 -2.56
CA CYS A 47 5.15 -5.17 -1.99
C CYS A 47 3.98 -5.02 -2.98
N PHE A 48 2.75 -5.16 -2.50
CA PHE A 48 1.54 -5.06 -3.31
C PHE A 48 0.57 -4.05 -2.73
N CYS A 49 0.15 -3.07 -3.54
CA CYS A 49 -0.87 -2.12 -3.11
C CYS A 49 -2.26 -2.76 -3.18
N ILE A 50 -2.96 -2.81 -2.05
CA ILE A 50 -4.33 -3.33 -1.97
C ILE A 50 -5.33 -2.22 -2.27
N GLY A 51 -5.02 -0.99 -1.83
CA GLY A 51 -5.90 0.15 -1.93
C GLY A 51 -5.54 1.24 -0.94
N LEU A 52 -6.53 2.07 -0.60
CA LEU A 52 -6.39 3.09 0.44
C LEU A 52 -7.64 3.17 1.31
N ILE A 53 -7.51 3.69 2.51
CA ILE A 53 -8.61 4.00 3.43
C ILE A 53 -8.80 5.51 3.42
N ARG A 54 -10.01 5.95 3.07
CA ARG A 54 -10.45 7.34 3.15
C ARG A 54 -11.73 7.41 3.98
N GLN A 55 -11.73 8.24 5.02
CA GLN A 55 -12.89 8.43 5.91
C GLN A 55 -13.47 7.10 6.45
N GLY A 56 -12.59 6.14 6.77
CA GLY A 56 -12.98 4.80 7.26
C GLY A 56 -13.44 3.81 6.20
N THR A 57 -13.53 4.20 4.93
CA THR A 57 -13.91 3.33 3.81
C THR A 57 -12.69 2.84 3.05
N ILE A 58 -12.64 1.55 2.75
CA ILE A 58 -11.60 0.96 1.89
C ILE A 58 -11.96 1.21 0.43
N ILE A 59 -11.06 1.83 -0.32
CA ILE A 59 -11.14 2.05 -1.76
C ILE A 59 -10.10 1.13 -2.43
N SER A 60 -10.54 0.32 -3.40
CA SER A 60 -9.68 -0.69 -4.02
C SER A 60 -8.60 -0.04 -4.88
N ALA A 61 -7.40 -0.63 -4.91
CA ALA A 61 -6.37 -0.23 -5.88
C ALA A 61 -6.79 -0.44 -7.34
N ARG A 62 -7.74 -1.35 -7.59
CA ARG A 62 -8.30 -1.59 -8.94
C ARG A 62 -9.06 -0.39 -9.48
N ASP A 63 -9.71 0.38 -8.61
CA ASP A 63 -10.44 1.60 -8.97
C ASP A 63 -9.47 2.76 -9.28
N ASN A 64 -8.17 2.52 -9.09
CA ASN A 64 -7.08 3.47 -9.30
C ASN A 64 -7.35 4.87 -8.73
N PRO A 65 -7.68 4.97 -7.43
CA PRO A 65 -8.08 6.23 -6.84
C PRO A 65 -6.94 7.24 -6.87
N ARG A 66 -7.31 8.52 -6.95
CA ARG A 66 -6.40 9.63 -6.71
C ARG A 66 -6.13 9.73 -5.21
N ILE A 67 -4.87 9.90 -4.85
CA ILE A 67 -4.41 9.97 -3.45
C ILE A 67 -4.55 11.41 -2.94
N TYR A 68 -5.04 11.56 -1.72
CA TYR A 68 -5.12 12.84 -1.03
C TYR A 68 -4.42 12.78 0.33
N CYS A 69 -4.11 13.96 0.87
CA CYS A 69 -3.61 14.09 2.23
C CYS A 69 -4.60 13.47 3.23
N GLY A 70 -4.09 12.69 4.18
CA GLY A 70 -4.91 12.02 5.19
C GLY A 70 -5.44 10.64 4.77
N ASP A 71 -5.34 10.27 3.50
CA ASP A 71 -5.57 8.88 3.08
C ASP A 71 -4.57 7.96 3.78
N ASN A 72 -4.99 6.72 4.04
CA ASN A 72 -4.08 5.69 4.50
C ASN A 72 -3.89 4.63 3.42
N ILE A 73 -2.68 4.50 2.89
CA ILE A 73 -2.38 3.51 1.86
C ILE A 73 -2.19 2.13 2.52
N LEU A 74 -2.87 1.13 1.96
CA LEU A 74 -2.78 -0.26 2.36
C LEU A 74 -1.86 -1.02 1.41
N VAL A 75 -0.77 -1.56 1.95
CA VAL A 75 0.21 -2.32 1.19
C VAL A 75 0.48 -3.65 1.89
N LEU A 76 0.45 -4.74 1.13
CA LEU A 76 0.90 -6.05 1.58
C LEU A 76 2.38 -6.20 1.29
N ALA A 77 3.21 -6.25 2.34
CA ALA A 77 4.63 -6.57 2.21
C ALA A 77 4.82 -8.08 2.41
N MET A 78 5.28 -8.79 1.39
CA MET A 78 5.47 -10.25 1.47
C MET A 78 6.71 -10.64 2.30
N VAL A 79 7.67 -9.72 2.43
CA VAL A 79 8.91 -9.90 3.18
C VAL A 79 9.14 -8.71 4.11
N ASN A 80 9.36 -8.98 5.39
CA ASN A 80 9.47 -7.95 6.44
C ASN A 80 10.58 -6.91 6.19
N ASN A 81 11.66 -7.31 5.55
CA ASN A 81 12.80 -6.42 5.26
C ASN A 81 12.44 -5.29 4.28
N SER A 82 11.34 -5.42 3.53
CA SER A 82 10.86 -4.37 2.62
C SER A 82 10.08 -3.26 3.33
N ILE A 83 9.58 -3.51 4.55
CA ILE A 83 8.69 -2.61 5.27
C ILE A 83 9.35 -1.26 5.61
N PRO A 84 10.61 -1.20 6.09
CA PRO A 84 11.26 0.09 6.36
C PRO A 84 11.42 0.93 5.09
N ALA A 85 11.86 0.31 3.99
CA ALA A 85 12.00 0.97 2.70
C ALA A 85 10.66 1.49 2.15
N LEU A 86 9.61 0.68 2.28
CA LEU A 86 8.24 1.07 1.93
C LEU A 86 7.76 2.29 2.72
N LYS A 87 7.98 2.30 4.04
CA LYS A 87 7.59 3.43 4.90
C LYS A 87 8.35 4.70 4.51
N ILE A 88 9.67 4.61 4.31
CA ILE A 88 10.48 5.75 3.88
C ILE A 88 9.97 6.29 2.53
N LEU A 89 9.71 5.40 1.57
CA LEU A 89 9.19 5.75 0.26
C LEU A 89 7.88 6.51 0.36
N LEU A 90 6.90 5.99 1.11
CA LEU A 90 5.56 6.59 1.24
C LEU A 90 5.54 7.86 2.12
N HIS A 91 6.57 8.09 2.93
CA HIS A 91 6.75 9.32 3.73
C HIS A 91 7.58 10.39 3.02
N GLN A 92 7.92 10.22 1.74
CA GLN A 92 8.59 11.27 0.99
C GLN A 92 7.68 12.48 0.82
N ASN A 93 8.21 13.64 1.19
CA ASN A 93 7.53 14.92 1.14
C ASN A 93 8.28 15.88 0.22
N HIS A 94 7.58 16.87 -0.33
CA HIS A 94 8.26 17.95 -1.06
C HIS A 94 9.19 18.73 -0.12
N PRO A 95 10.33 19.25 -0.61
CA PRO A 95 11.17 20.15 0.17
C PRO A 95 10.36 21.36 0.65
N ILE A 96 10.70 21.89 1.83
CA ILE A 96 9.97 22.98 2.51
C ILE A 96 9.93 24.27 1.66
N THR A 97 10.83 24.41 0.69
CA THR A 97 10.86 25.49 -0.31
C THR A 97 9.84 25.32 -1.44
N TRP A 98 8.98 24.30 -1.40
CA TRP A 98 7.93 24.07 -2.37
C TRP A 98 6.74 25.01 -2.08
N SER A 99 6.81 26.22 -2.63
CA SER A 99 5.74 27.20 -2.62
C SER A 99 4.73 26.96 -3.73
N GLU A 100 3.45 26.92 -3.35
CA GLU A 100 2.29 27.45 -4.09
C GLU A 100 1.74 26.78 -5.37
N PHE A 101 1.90 25.48 -5.61
CA PHE A 101 1.08 24.83 -6.66
C PHE A 101 0.39 23.53 -6.22
N GLN A 102 -0.84 23.73 -5.74
CA GLN A 102 -1.98 22.82 -5.94
C GLN A 102 -1.84 21.37 -5.44
N CYS A 103 -2.02 21.17 -4.14
CA CYS A 103 -2.80 20.00 -3.70
C CYS A 103 -4.28 20.40 -3.81
N PRO A 104 -5.09 19.84 -4.73
CA PRO A 104 -6.52 20.09 -4.70
C PRO A 104 -7.09 19.52 -3.40
N LEU A 105 -7.64 20.42 -2.58
CA LEU A 105 -8.55 20.12 -1.47
C LEU A 105 -9.75 19.31 -1.98
#